data_AF-A0A660WK46-F1
#
_entry.id   AF-A0A660WK46-F1
#
_cell.length_a   1.000
_cell.length_b   1.000
_cell.length_c   1.000
_cell.angle_alpha   90.00
_cell.angle_beta   90.00
_cell.angle_gamma   90.00
#
_symmetry.space_group_name_H-M   'P 1'
#
loop_
_entity.id
_entity.type
_entity.pdbx_description
1 polymer ?
#
loop_
_entity_poly.entity_id
_entity_poly.type
_entity_poly.pdbx_seq_one_letter_code
_entity_poly.pdbx_strand_id
1 'polypeptide(L)'
;MEERIIKVLGENAKYDSSGFIRKKEGFLPFIYPSVGEKGRICNLFKILLTNKCKSNCLYCVNRRDRDYQRYSLSPHQIAETFYQFWKKGYVEGLFLSSAIDEDANETQEKMIKTAEILRKKYGYKGYIHLKILPGADEYLIKKAFLFATRISINMEAPSTRHLSKISKDKDFSKNLLKRLKYISKINKEIPLPAGITTQFIVGAAGEKDKEIIGFSYYLYKNLGLKRIYYSGFIPVINTPLENLPACNRKREVRLYQADILIRKYGFKSSEIPYDENGNLVLEKDPKLLWAEKNPSFFPLEINKADFEELIRVPGIGFNSAKKIIEIRKENKINSPSQIKRLKIRLNIACRFLLFNGKKINPDQILPEPEDEQLLLLDE
;
A
#
# COMPACT_ATOMS: atom_id res chain seq x y z
N MET A 1 9.15 -27.80 -17.88
CA MET A 1 7.74 -27.68 -17.44
C MET A 1 7.59 -26.63 -16.34
N GLU A 2 8.34 -26.74 -15.23
CA GLU A 2 8.21 -25.85 -14.06
C GLU A 2 8.37 -24.34 -14.35
N GLU A 3 9.28 -23.95 -15.25
CA GLU A 3 9.48 -22.53 -15.58
C GLU A 3 8.20 -21.85 -16.12
N ARG A 4 7.40 -22.55 -16.93
CA ARG A 4 6.10 -22.05 -17.43
C ARG A 4 5.10 -21.87 -16.29
N ILE A 5 5.10 -22.80 -15.33
CA ILE A 5 4.24 -22.73 -14.13
C ILE A 5 4.61 -21.50 -13.30
N ILE A 6 5.89 -21.32 -12.99
CA ILE A 6 6.40 -20.20 -12.19
C ILE A 6 6.12 -18.86 -12.88
N LYS A 7 6.26 -18.78 -14.21
CA LYS A 7 5.89 -17.60 -15.00
C LYS A 7 4.41 -17.25 -14.84
N VAL A 8 3.49 -18.18 -15.10
CA VAL A 8 2.04 -17.93 -15.00
C VAL A 8 1.59 -17.59 -13.57
N LEU A 9 2.09 -18.29 -12.55
CA LEU A 9 1.78 -18.01 -11.15
C LEU A 9 2.36 -16.65 -10.69
N GLY A 10 3.52 -16.24 -11.22
CA GLY A 10 4.08 -14.90 -11.02
C GLY A 10 3.26 -13.80 -11.71
N GLU A 11 2.82 -14.01 -12.95
CA GLU A 11 1.94 -13.08 -13.66
C GLU A 11 0.59 -12.92 -12.96
N ASN A 12 0.00 -14.01 -12.48
CA ASN A 12 -1.26 -13.99 -11.75
C ASN A 12 -1.10 -13.33 -10.37
N ALA A 13 0.08 -13.40 -9.75
CA ALA A 13 0.38 -12.67 -8.52
C ALA A 13 0.45 -11.14 -8.70
N LYS A 14 0.54 -10.60 -9.93
CA LYS A 14 0.71 -9.15 -10.16
C LYS A 14 -0.39 -8.29 -9.52
N TYR A 15 -1.61 -8.83 -9.39
CA TYR A 15 -2.79 -8.18 -8.82
C TYR A 15 -2.74 -8.00 -7.28
N ASP A 16 -1.82 -8.66 -6.59
CA ASP A 16 -1.58 -8.46 -5.16
C ASP A 16 -0.50 -7.41 -4.94
N SER A 17 -0.84 -6.24 -4.41
CA SER A 17 0.13 -5.15 -4.22
C SER A 17 1.13 -5.44 -3.09
N SER A 18 2.40 -5.16 -3.36
CA SER A 18 3.52 -5.38 -2.43
C SER A 18 4.30 -4.10 -2.08
N GLY A 19 3.97 -2.98 -2.75
CA GLY A 19 4.78 -1.76 -2.82
C GLY A 19 4.74 -1.23 -4.25
N PHE A 20 4.44 0.05 -4.42
CA PHE A 20 4.16 0.61 -5.75
C PHE A 20 5.45 0.95 -6.49
N ILE A 21 5.90 0.05 -7.36
CA ILE A 21 6.77 0.37 -8.50
C ILE A 21 6.16 -0.31 -9.71
N ARG A 22 5.77 0.46 -10.73
CA ARG A 22 5.32 -0.14 -11.99
C ARG A 22 6.53 -0.82 -12.62
N LYS A 23 6.47 -2.15 -12.67
CA LYS A 23 7.52 -3.01 -13.21
C LYS A 23 7.94 -2.53 -14.60
N LYS A 24 9.22 -2.18 -14.77
CA LYS A 24 9.80 -1.84 -16.08
C LYS A 24 9.85 -3.09 -16.96
N GLU A 25 9.92 -2.90 -18.26
CA GLU A 25 10.15 -3.99 -19.22
C GLU A 25 11.46 -4.74 -18.92
N GLY A 26 11.53 -6.02 -19.31
CA GLY A 26 12.71 -6.88 -19.09
C GLY A 26 12.73 -7.69 -17.78
N PHE A 27 11.94 -7.35 -16.75
CA PHE A 27 11.91 -8.13 -15.50
C PHE A 27 11.08 -9.43 -15.62
N LEU A 28 11.64 -10.57 -15.19
CA LEU A 28 10.94 -11.88 -15.13
C LEU A 28 9.61 -11.80 -14.37
N PRO A 29 8.52 -12.47 -14.81
CA PRO A 29 7.15 -12.32 -14.25
C PRO A 29 7.05 -12.27 -12.72
N PHE A 30 7.75 -13.19 -12.06
CA PHE A 30 7.79 -13.42 -10.61
C PHE A 30 8.86 -12.61 -9.85
N ILE A 31 9.66 -11.78 -10.52
CA ILE A 31 10.54 -10.80 -9.84
C ILE A 31 9.85 -9.45 -9.87
N TYR A 32 9.59 -8.89 -8.70
CA TYR A 32 8.79 -7.67 -8.53
C TYR A 32 9.57 -6.64 -7.70
N PRO A 33 9.93 -5.47 -8.28
CA PRO A 33 10.56 -4.40 -7.51
C PRO A 33 9.54 -3.79 -6.55
N SER A 34 9.95 -3.57 -5.30
CA SER A 34 9.12 -3.01 -4.24
C SER A 34 9.86 -1.90 -3.50
N VAL A 35 9.12 -0.93 -2.95
CA VAL A 35 9.68 0.08 -2.05
C VAL A 35 9.75 -0.51 -0.64
N GLY A 36 10.96 -0.61 -0.11
CA GLY A 36 11.26 -0.91 1.29
C GLY A 36 11.48 0.37 2.11
N GLU A 37 12.01 0.22 3.32
CA GLU A 37 12.24 1.35 4.21
C GLU A 37 13.17 2.41 3.59
N LYS A 38 12.90 3.70 3.89
CA LYS A 38 13.68 4.85 3.41
C LYS A 38 13.74 4.96 1.88
N GLY A 39 12.71 4.46 1.19
CA GLY A 39 12.62 4.48 -0.27
C GLY A 39 13.53 3.47 -0.99
N ARG A 40 14.21 2.56 -0.28
CA ARG A 40 15.11 1.58 -0.91
C ARG A 40 14.31 0.59 -1.76
N ILE A 41 14.64 0.50 -3.05
CA ILE A 41 14.07 -0.53 -3.93
C ILE A 41 14.64 -1.90 -3.54
N CYS A 42 13.78 -2.91 -3.40
CA CYS A 42 14.18 -4.31 -3.24
C CYS A 42 13.43 -5.24 -4.20
N ASN A 43 14.08 -6.31 -4.63
CA ASN A 43 13.48 -7.30 -5.54
C ASN A 43 12.81 -8.44 -4.75
N LEU A 44 11.49 -8.59 -4.88
CA LEU A 44 10.74 -9.68 -4.27
C LEU A 44 10.48 -10.81 -5.27
N PHE A 45 10.68 -12.05 -4.84
CA PHE A 45 10.11 -13.23 -5.50
C PHE A 45 8.63 -13.29 -5.15
N LYS A 46 7.77 -13.01 -6.13
CA LYS A 46 6.33 -12.80 -5.94
C LYS A 46 5.55 -13.84 -6.72
N ILE A 47 4.88 -14.73 -6.01
CA ILE A 47 4.25 -15.91 -6.61
C ILE A 47 2.94 -16.30 -5.90
N LEU A 48 2.06 -16.98 -6.63
CA LEU A 48 0.95 -17.73 -6.06
C LEU A 48 1.35 -19.19 -5.79
N LEU A 49 0.87 -19.78 -4.70
CA LEU A 49 0.94 -21.24 -4.50
C LEU A 49 0.12 -21.99 -5.56
N THR A 50 -1.09 -21.48 -5.84
CA THR A 50 -1.95 -21.93 -6.94
C THR A 50 -2.77 -20.78 -7.52
N ASN A 51 -3.16 -20.89 -8.79
CA ASN A 51 -4.20 -20.06 -9.41
C ASN A 51 -5.55 -20.80 -9.59
N LYS A 52 -5.70 -22.03 -9.09
CA LYS A 52 -7.00 -22.72 -8.97
C LYS A 52 -7.78 -22.09 -7.80
N CYS A 53 -9.04 -21.73 -8.05
CA CYS A 53 -9.87 -21.03 -7.08
C CYS A 53 -11.29 -21.60 -7.05
N LYS A 54 -11.81 -21.92 -5.87
CA LYS A 54 -13.25 -22.19 -5.68
C LYS A 54 -14.13 -20.95 -5.76
N SER A 55 -13.56 -19.77 -5.48
CA SER A 55 -14.30 -18.49 -5.46
C SER A 55 -14.38 -17.84 -6.84
N ASN A 56 -15.44 -17.07 -7.04
CA ASN A 56 -15.86 -16.52 -8.32
C ASN A 56 -15.95 -14.98 -8.29
N CYS A 57 -14.95 -14.32 -7.69
CA CYS A 57 -14.89 -12.85 -7.64
C CYS A 57 -14.90 -12.25 -9.06
N LEU A 58 -15.77 -11.26 -9.30
CA LEU A 58 -16.15 -10.81 -10.65
C LEU A 58 -15.03 -10.09 -11.41
N TYR A 59 -14.02 -9.59 -10.70
CA TYR A 59 -12.80 -8.93 -11.25
C TYR A 59 -11.62 -9.90 -11.46
N CYS A 60 -11.67 -11.12 -10.91
CA CYS A 60 -10.45 -11.84 -10.60
C CYS A 60 -10.01 -12.75 -11.75
N VAL A 61 -8.75 -12.58 -12.20
CA VAL A 61 -8.11 -13.47 -13.20
C VAL A 61 -8.12 -14.95 -12.79
N ASN A 62 -8.15 -15.23 -11.48
CA ASN A 62 -8.17 -16.57 -10.91
C ASN A 62 -9.59 -17.11 -10.66
N ARG A 63 -10.67 -16.37 -10.95
CA ARG A 63 -12.06 -16.81 -10.66
C ARG A 63 -12.36 -18.20 -11.22
N ARG A 64 -13.16 -19.00 -10.50
CA ARG A 64 -13.47 -20.40 -10.84
C ARG A 64 -13.90 -20.57 -12.30
N ASP A 65 -15.00 -19.94 -12.70
CA ASP A 65 -15.63 -20.15 -14.02
C ASP A 65 -15.01 -19.29 -15.14
N ARG A 66 -13.71 -19.00 -15.05
CA ARG A 66 -12.92 -18.43 -16.16
C ARG A 66 -12.11 -19.55 -16.79
N ASP A 67 -12.36 -19.83 -18.06
CA ASP A 67 -11.55 -20.80 -18.80
C ASP A 67 -10.14 -20.26 -19.00
N TYR A 68 -9.19 -20.86 -18.29
CA TYR A 68 -7.78 -20.51 -18.28
C TYR A 68 -6.97 -21.60 -17.57
N GLN A 69 -5.72 -21.78 -17.99
CA GLN A 69 -4.85 -22.84 -17.51
C GLN A 69 -4.55 -22.72 -16.01
N ARG A 70 -4.82 -23.82 -15.28
CA ARG A 70 -4.62 -23.90 -13.83
C ARG A 70 -3.33 -24.63 -13.47
N TYR A 71 -2.67 -24.12 -12.45
CA TYR A 71 -1.40 -24.63 -11.96
C TYR A 71 -1.30 -24.49 -10.44
N SER A 72 -0.60 -25.43 -9.82
CA SER A 72 -0.24 -25.43 -8.41
C SER A 72 1.23 -25.84 -8.28
N LEU A 73 1.94 -25.29 -7.30
CA LEU A 73 3.27 -25.73 -6.90
C LEU A 73 3.24 -26.32 -5.49
N SER A 74 4.09 -27.30 -5.21
CA SER A 74 4.27 -27.81 -3.85
C SER A 74 5.04 -26.80 -2.97
N PRO A 75 4.90 -26.87 -1.63
CA PRO A 75 5.69 -26.04 -0.72
C PRO A 75 7.21 -26.21 -0.89
N HIS A 76 7.66 -27.41 -1.25
CA HIS A 76 9.06 -27.71 -1.52
C HIS A 76 9.56 -27.00 -2.79
N GLN A 77 8.83 -27.10 -3.91
CA GLN A 77 9.21 -26.45 -5.17
C GLN A 77 9.31 -24.92 -5.02
N ILE A 78 8.38 -24.28 -4.32
CA ILE A 78 8.45 -22.83 -4.07
C ILE A 78 9.64 -22.47 -3.17
N ALA A 79 9.83 -23.19 -2.06
CA ALA A 79 10.91 -22.90 -1.13
C ALA A 79 12.29 -23.09 -1.79
N GLU A 80 12.47 -24.16 -2.54
CA GLU A 80 13.70 -24.44 -3.29
C GLU A 80 13.93 -23.40 -4.38
N THR A 81 12.94 -23.13 -5.24
CA THR A 81 13.05 -22.13 -6.31
C THR A 81 13.43 -20.77 -5.72
N PHE A 82 12.70 -20.30 -4.71
CA PHE A 82 13.00 -19.05 -4.03
C PHE A 82 14.44 -19.01 -3.51
N TYR A 83 14.88 -20.07 -2.82
CA TYR A 83 16.21 -20.14 -2.24
C TYR A 83 17.31 -20.09 -3.31
N GLN A 84 17.12 -20.73 -4.48
CA GLN A 84 18.06 -20.65 -5.59
C GLN A 84 18.15 -19.24 -6.20
N PHE A 85 17.01 -18.53 -6.36
CA PHE A 85 17.02 -17.14 -6.83
C PHE A 85 17.64 -16.18 -5.79
N TRP A 86 17.38 -16.40 -4.49
CA TRP A 86 17.96 -15.62 -3.40
C TRP A 86 19.48 -15.84 -3.29
N LYS A 87 19.95 -17.08 -3.33
CA LYS A 87 21.39 -17.44 -3.27
C LYS A 87 22.19 -16.85 -4.44
N LYS A 88 21.55 -16.61 -5.58
CA LYS A 88 22.12 -15.93 -6.76
C LYS A 88 21.98 -14.40 -6.73
N GLY A 89 21.37 -13.81 -5.70
CA GLY A 89 21.21 -12.37 -5.55
C GLY A 89 20.11 -11.72 -6.41
N TYR A 90 19.28 -12.51 -7.11
CA TYR A 90 18.21 -11.96 -7.96
C TYR A 90 17.02 -11.40 -7.18
N VAL A 91 16.81 -11.90 -5.96
CA VAL A 91 15.70 -11.52 -5.07
C VAL A 91 16.19 -11.46 -3.63
N GLU A 92 15.54 -10.61 -2.83
CA GLU A 92 15.89 -10.34 -1.43
C GLU A 92 14.83 -10.83 -0.43
N GLY A 93 13.62 -11.10 -0.92
CA GLY A 93 12.47 -11.47 -0.11
C GLY A 93 11.42 -12.28 -0.87
N LEU A 94 10.63 -13.07 -0.15
CA LEU A 94 9.48 -13.80 -0.67
C LEU A 94 8.19 -13.02 -0.43
N PHE A 95 7.35 -12.91 -1.44
CA PHE A 95 5.92 -12.58 -1.32
C PHE A 95 5.12 -13.79 -1.79
N LEU A 96 4.48 -14.49 -0.85
CA LEU A 96 3.69 -15.68 -1.13
C LEU A 96 2.21 -15.42 -0.88
N SER A 97 1.43 -15.58 -1.95
CA SER A 97 -0.03 -15.51 -1.95
C SER A 97 -0.61 -16.80 -2.56
N SER A 98 -1.93 -16.90 -2.69
CA SER A 98 -2.59 -17.99 -3.40
C SER A 98 -4.03 -17.63 -3.76
N ALA A 99 -4.56 -18.27 -4.81
CA ALA A 99 -5.99 -18.55 -4.88
C ALA A 99 -6.37 -19.65 -3.86
N ILE A 100 -7.66 -19.81 -3.54
CA ILE A 100 -8.14 -20.84 -2.59
C ILE A 100 -8.59 -22.06 -3.40
N ASP A 101 -7.86 -23.17 -3.35
CA ASP A 101 -8.09 -24.34 -4.21
C ASP A 101 -9.48 -24.98 -3.99
N GLU A 102 -9.60 -25.91 -3.05
CA GLU A 102 -10.87 -26.46 -2.54
C GLU A 102 -11.14 -26.05 -1.10
N ASP A 103 -10.09 -25.91 -0.29
CA ASP A 103 -10.18 -25.43 1.09
C ASP A 103 -9.17 -24.33 1.44
N ALA A 104 -9.60 -23.39 2.29
CA ALA A 104 -8.80 -22.24 2.71
C ALA A 104 -7.75 -22.63 3.75
N ASN A 105 -8.05 -23.56 4.67
CA ASN A 105 -7.12 -24.03 5.68
C ASN A 105 -6.02 -24.90 5.06
N GLU A 106 -6.37 -25.85 4.20
CA GLU A 106 -5.36 -26.67 3.49
C GLU A 106 -4.42 -25.81 2.65
N THR A 107 -4.97 -24.84 1.90
CA THR A 107 -4.16 -23.94 1.07
C THR A 107 -3.28 -23.06 1.95
N GLN A 108 -3.81 -22.54 3.07
CA GLN A 108 -3.04 -21.73 4.02
C GLN A 108 -1.93 -22.54 4.70
N GLU A 109 -2.18 -23.80 5.05
CA GLU A 109 -1.15 -24.68 5.61
C GLU A 109 -0.03 -24.94 4.61
N LYS A 110 -0.34 -25.21 3.33
CA LYS A 110 0.67 -25.32 2.27
C LYS A 110 1.51 -24.05 2.15
N MET A 111 0.90 -22.86 2.21
CA MET A 111 1.63 -21.57 2.21
C MET A 111 2.54 -21.41 3.44
N ILE A 112 2.06 -21.77 4.63
CA ILE A 112 2.83 -21.74 5.88
C ILE A 112 3.98 -22.74 5.82
N LYS A 113 3.76 -23.92 5.23
CA LYS A 113 4.78 -24.96 5.08
C LYS A 113 5.94 -24.50 4.21
N THR A 114 5.69 -23.71 3.16
CA THR A 114 6.74 -23.08 2.36
C THR A 114 7.64 -22.19 3.23
N ALA A 115 7.05 -21.35 4.08
CA ALA A 115 7.81 -20.49 4.98
C ALA A 115 8.53 -21.29 6.07
N GLU A 116 7.93 -22.34 6.62
CA GLU A 116 8.59 -23.24 7.57
C GLU A 116 9.82 -23.91 6.94
N ILE A 117 9.73 -24.42 5.71
CA ILE A 117 10.86 -25.03 4.99
C ILE A 117 11.99 -23.99 4.81
N LEU A 118 11.66 -22.76 4.42
CA LEU A 118 12.65 -21.69 4.28
C LEU A 118 13.36 -21.36 5.60
N ARG A 119 12.62 -21.28 6.71
CA ARG A 119 13.18 -20.98 8.04
C ARG A 119 13.98 -22.14 8.63
N LYS A 120 13.45 -23.37 8.56
CA LYS A 120 14.03 -24.56 9.23
C LYS A 120 15.03 -25.34 8.39
N LYS A 121 14.73 -25.61 7.10
CA LYS A 121 15.60 -26.40 6.21
C LYS A 121 16.69 -25.54 5.57
N TYR A 122 16.31 -24.39 5.03
CA TYR A 122 17.23 -23.51 4.29
C TYR A 122 17.89 -22.42 5.14
N GLY A 123 17.50 -22.27 6.42
CA GLY A 123 18.05 -21.28 7.35
C GLY A 123 17.85 -19.82 6.92
N TYR A 124 16.95 -19.54 5.97
CA TYR A 124 16.75 -18.22 5.42
C TYR A 124 16.13 -17.28 6.45
N LYS A 125 16.85 -16.21 6.83
CA LYS A 125 16.41 -15.23 7.85
C LYS A 125 15.79 -13.94 7.27
N GLY A 126 15.76 -13.79 5.95
CA GLY A 126 15.28 -12.56 5.29
C GLY A 126 13.76 -12.41 5.24
N TYR A 127 13.31 -11.44 4.44
CA TYR A 127 11.91 -11.04 4.34
C TYR A 127 10.99 -12.13 3.76
N ILE A 128 9.96 -12.50 4.51
CA ILE A 128 8.83 -13.30 4.01
C ILE A 128 7.52 -12.54 4.28
N HIS A 129 6.78 -12.22 3.22
CA HIS A 129 5.40 -11.75 3.29
C HIS A 129 4.47 -12.93 3.00
N LEU A 130 3.68 -13.34 3.99
CA LEU A 130 2.60 -14.32 3.81
C LEU A 130 1.25 -13.62 3.71
N LYS A 131 0.45 -13.96 2.69
CA LYS A 131 -0.98 -13.69 2.76
C LYS A 131 -1.68 -14.68 3.68
N ILE A 132 -2.73 -14.17 4.32
CA ILE A 132 -3.79 -14.94 4.96
C ILE A 132 -4.99 -14.98 4.02
N LEU A 133 -5.47 -16.18 3.75
CA LEU A 133 -6.61 -16.43 2.88
C LEU A 133 -7.93 -16.12 3.61
N PRO A 134 -8.94 -15.55 2.91
CA PRO A 134 -10.28 -15.37 3.44
C PRO A 134 -10.82 -16.65 4.08
N GLY A 135 -11.25 -16.56 5.34
CA GLY A 135 -11.80 -17.68 6.10
C GLY A 135 -10.77 -18.56 6.82
N ALA A 136 -9.47 -18.49 6.51
CA ALA A 136 -8.44 -19.33 7.13
C ALA A 136 -8.45 -19.22 8.67
N ASP A 137 -8.23 -20.35 9.35
CA ASP A 137 -8.47 -20.48 10.78
C ASP A 137 -7.43 -19.80 11.67
N GLU A 138 -7.90 -19.43 12.86
CA GLU A 138 -7.15 -18.66 13.86
C GLU A 138 -5.87 -19.39 14.32
N TYR A 139 -5.88 -20.73 14.37
CA TYR A 139 -4.69 -21.54 14.59
C TYR A 139 -3.64 -21.38 13.47
N LEU A 140 -4.07 -21.42 12.20
CA LEU A 140 -3.17 -21.24 11.06
C LEU A 140 -2.64 -19.81 10.97
N ILE A 141 -3.46 -18.81 11.30
CA ILE A 141 -3.01 -17.43 11.44
C ILE A 141 -1.89 -17.34 12.50
N LYS A 142 -2.08 -17.90 13.69
CA LYS A 142 -1.01 -17.97 14.72
C LYS A 142 0.25 -18.69 14.21
N LYS A 143 0.10 -19.82 13.52
CA LYS A 143 1.22 -20.59 12.93
C LYS A 143 1.99 -19.77 11.88
N ALA A 144 1.33 -18.88 11.15
CA ALA A 144 1.98 -17.98 10.17
C ALA A 144 2.90 -16.93 10.83
N PHE A 145 2.55 -16.43 12.02
CA PHE A 145 3.40 -15.46 12.75
C PHE A 145 4.79 -16.02 13.11
N LEU A 146 4.92 -17.35 13.27
CA LEU A 146 6.19 -18.01 13.60
C LEU A 146 7.24 -17.92 12.47
N PHE A 147 6.81 -17.66 11.23
CA PHE A 147 7.68 -17.73 10.05
C PHE A 147 7.67 -16.45 9.19
N ALA A 148 6.59 -15.66 9.26
CA ALA A 148 6.44 -14.43 8.47
C ALA A 148 7.22 -13.23 9.03
N THR A 149 7.66 -12.35 8.13
CA THR A 149 8.16 -10.99 8.43
C THR A 149 7.05 -9.95 8.31
N ARG A 150 6.12 -10.16 7.38
CA ARG A 150 4.88 -9.40 7.18
C ARG A 150 3.71 -10.34 6.93
N ILE A 151 2.53 -9.97 7.43
CA ILE A 151 1.27 -10.64 7.13
C ILE A 151 0.30 -9.65 6.47
N SER A 152 -0.49 -10.11 5.49
CA SER A 152 -1.63 -9.36 4.99
C SER A 152 -2.85 -10.23 4.69
N ILE A 153 -4.02 -9.61 4.72
CA ILE A 153 -5.27 -10.14 4.16
C ILE A 153 -5.91 -9.01 3.37
N ASN A 154 -6.45 -9.25 2.17
CA ASN A 154 -7.13 -8.19 1.44
C ASN A 154 -8.54 -7.98 2.01
N MET A 155 -8.92 -6.72 2.23
CA MET A 155 -10.31 -6.35 2.46
C MET A 155 -11.09 -6.24 1.14
N GLU A 156 -10.39 -6.03 0.02
CA GLU A 156 -10.88 -5.84 -1.37
C GLU A 156 -11.77 -4.60 -1.57
N ALA A 157 -12.67 -4.30 -0.65
CA ALA A 157 -13.62 -3.19 -0.70
C ALA A 157 -13.82 -2.58 0.71
N PRO A 158 -14.38 -1.36 0.87
CA PRO A 158 -14.48 -0.71 2.17
C PRO A 158 -15.65 -1.17 3.06
N SER A 159 -16.62 -1.93 2.53
CA SER A 159 -17.73 -2.49 3.33
C SER A 159 -18.41 -3.67 2.64
N THR A 160 -19.27 -4.40 3.38
CA THR A 160 -20.10 -5.51 2.87
C THR A 160 -20.89 -5.13 1.62
N ARG A 161 -21.49 -3.93 1.58
CA ARG A 161 -22.28 -3.41 0.43
C ARG A 161 -21.44 -3.28 -0.84
N HIS A 162 -20.14 -3.00 -0.70
CA HIS A 162 -19.23 -2.87 -1.83
C HIS A 162 -18.64 -4.23 -2.21
N LEU A 163 -18.29 -5.07 -1.23
CA LEU A 163 -17.75 -6.40 -1.50
C LEU A 163 -18.75 -7.27 -2.28
N SER A 164 -20.05 -7.22 -1.94
CA SER A 164 -21.08 -8.03 -2.62
C SER A 164 -21.25 -7.70 -4.11
N LYS A 165 -20.94 -6.47 -4.52
CA LYS A 165 -20.94 -6.05 -5.94
C LYS A 165 -19.78 -6.68 -6.75
N ILE A 166 -18.71 -7.10 -6.09
CA ILE A 166 -17.48 -7.59 -6.74
C ILE A 166 -17.15 -9.05 -6.41
N SER A 167 -17.82 -9.64 -5.42
CA SER A 167 -17.62 -11.03 -4.99
C SER A 167 -18.82 -11.53 -4.18
N LYS A 168 -19.49 -12.59 -4.66
CA LYS A 168 -20.58 -13.24 -3.90
C LYS A 168 -20.06 -14.22 -2.83
N ASP A 169 -18.89 -14.83 -3.04
CA ASP A 169 -18.37 -15.89 -2.16
C ASP A 169 -17.51 -15.40 -0.97
N LYS A 170 -17.29 -14.09 -0.84
CA LYS A 170 -16.46 -13.51 0.24
C LYS A 170 -17.36 -12.78 1.25
N ASP A 171 -17.34 -13.24 2.50
CA ASP A 171 -17.99 -12.53 3.62
C ASP A 171 -17.03 -11.47 4.21
N PHE A 172 -17.39 -10.19 4.04
CA PHE A 172 -16.62 -9.06 4.54
C PHE A 172 -16.41 -9.10 6.05
N SER A 173 -17.44 -9.46 6.81
CA SER A 173 -17.44 -9.41 8.27
C SER A 173 -16.78 -10.64 8.88
N LYS A 174 -17.19 -11.84 8.45
CA LYS A 174 -16.75 -13.13 9.01
C LYS A 174 -15.39 -13.56 8.50
N ASN A 175 -15.12 -13.41 7.19
CA ASN A 175 -13.96 -14.03 6.55
C ASN A 175 -12.81 -13.05 6.29
N LEU A 176 -13.08 -11.73 6.23
CA LEU A 176 -12.07 -10.68 6.06
C LEU A 176 -11.83 -9.90 7.36
N LEU A 177 -12.81 -9.09 7.80
CA LEU A 177 -12.62 -8.16 8.91
C LEU A 177 -12.39 -8.86 10.26
N LYS A 178 -13.10 -9.95 10.57
CA LYS A 178 -12.83 -10.76 11.78
C LYS A 178 -11.40 -11.30 11.77
N ARG A 179 -10.91 -11.81 10.63
CA ARG A 179 -9.54 -12.32 10.50
C ARG A 179 -8.51 -11.20 10.59
N LEU A 180 -8.75 -10.03 9.99
CA LEU A 180 -7.86 -8.86 10.14
C LEU A 180 -7.82 -8.33 11.59
N LYS A 181 -8.96 -8.33 12.30
CA LYS A 181 -9.02 -8.03 13.74
C LYS A 181 -8.21 -9.04 14.56
N TYR A 182 -8.29 -10.33 14.22
CA TYR A 182 -7.50 -11.37 14.87
C TYR A 182 -6.00 -11.21 14.62
N ILE A 183 -5.60 -10.99 13.36
CA ILE A 183 -4.21 -10.66 12.97
C ILE A 183 -3.70 -9.45 13.75
N SER A 184 -4.52 -8.39 13.90
CA SER A 184 -4.16 -7.22 14.71
C SER A 184 -4.01 -7.54 16.19
N LYS A 185 -4.87 -8.40 16.77
CA LYS A 185 -4.72 -8.87 18.16
C LYS A 185 -3.39 -9.59 18.34
N ILE A 186 -3.10 -10.61 17.52
CA ILE A 186 -1.85 -11.37 17.63
C ILE A 186 -0.64 -10.48 17.38
N ASN A 187 -0.70 -9.48 16.48
CA ASN A 187 0.40 -8.54 16.25
C ASN A 187 0.66 -7.56 17.42
N LYS A 188 -0.26 -7.43 18.40
CA LYS A 188 0.00 -6.71 19.65
C LYS A 188 0.69 -7.61 20.69
N GLU A 189 0.44 -8.91 20.65
CA GLU A 189 1.04 -9.92 21.54
C GLU A 189 2.43 -10.34 21.03
N ILE A 190 2.59 -10.54 19.72
CA ILE A 190 3.79 -10.98 19.02
C ILE A 190 3.96 -10.10 17.76
N PRO A 191 4.66 -8.95 17.86
CA PRO A 191 4.80 -8.02 16.73
C PRO A 191 5.60 -8.60 15.56
N LEU A 192 5.03 -8.52 14.35
CA LEU A 192 5.76 -8.83 13.11
C LEU A 192 6.77 -7.72 12.79
N PRO A 193 8.01 -8.03 12.39
CA PRO A 193 9.03 -7.02 12.11
C PRO A 193 8.62 -5.95 11.10
N ALA A 194 7.91 -6.35 10.04
CA ALA A 194 7.40 -5.43 9.02
C ALA A 194 5.89 -5.14 9.18
N GLY A 195 5.28 -5.53 10.30
CA GLY A 195 3.88 -5.30 10.66
C GLY A 195 2.87 -5.99 9.75
N ILE A 196 1.64 -5.46 9.76
CA ILE A 196 0.49 -6.00 9.04
C ILE A 196 -0.02 -5.03 7.97
N THR A 197 -0.49 -5.55 6.83
CA THR A 197 -1.05 -4.72 5.73
C THR A 197 -2.36 -5.28 5.16
N THR A 198 -3.05 -4.49 4.34
CA THR A 198 -4.20 -4.93 3.54
C THR A 198 -4.20 -4.25 2.17
N GLN A 199 -5.17 -4.59 1.33
CA GLN A 199 -5.38 -4.01 0.01
C GLN A 199 -6.87 -3.81 -0.29
N PHE A 200 -7.17 -2.74 -1.01
CA PHE A 200 -8.44 -2.48 -1.69
C PHE A 200 -8.27 -2.53 -3.21
N ILE A 201 -9.37 -2.85 -3.89
CA ILE A 201 -9.53 -2.76 -5.34
C ILE A 201 -10.40 -1.54 -5.62
N VAL A 202 -9.81 -0.52 -6.25
CA VAL A 202 -10.41 0.80 -6.42
C VAL A 202 -11.09 0.89 -7.78
N GLY A 203 -12.34 1.33 -7.83
CA GLY A 203 -13.15 1.51 -9.03
C GLY A 203 -14.06 0.32 -9.37
N ALA A 204 -13.87 -0.85 -8.75
CA ALA A 204 -14.63 -2.05 -9.08
C ALA A 204 -16.04 -2.11 -8.45
N ALA A 205 -16.27 -1.47 -7.30
CA ALA A 205 -17.51 -1.60 -6.52
C ALA A 205 -18.38 -0.34 -6.52
N GLY A 206 -18.01 0.70 -7.29
CA GLY A 206 -18.67 2.01 -7.25
C GLY A 206 -18.63 2.65 -5.86
N GLU A 207 -17.57 2.38 -5.11
CA GLU A 207 -17.28 2.95 -3.81
C GLU A 207 -16.71 4.38 -3.94
N LYS A 208 -17.10 5.28 -3.02
CA LYS A 208 -16.62 6.67 -2.99
C LYS A 208 -15.28 6.77 -2.24
N ASP A 209 -14.42 7.72 -2.60
CA ASP A 209 -13.11 7.83 -1.92
C ASP A 209 -13.23 8.12 -0.42
N LYS A 210 -14.26 8.88 0.00
CA LYS A 210 -14.54 9.09 1.43
C LYS A 210 -14.87 7.79 2.19
N GLU A 211 -15.43 6.79 1.52
CA GLU A 211 -15.72 5.47 2.12
C GLU A 211 -14.44 4.64 2.24
N ILE A 212 -13.58 4.67 1.20
CA ILE A 212 -12.24 4.06 1.24
C ILE A 212 -11.39 4.69 2.35
N ILE A 213 -11.26 6.01 2.36
CA ILE A 213 -10.40 6.76 3.28
C ILE A 213 -10.95 6.71 4.72
N GLY A 214 -12.27 6.77 4.91
CA GLY A 214 -12.91 6.58 6.21
C GLY A 214 -12.63 5.20 6.82
N PHE A 215 -12.76 4.13 6.03
CA PHE A 215 -12.42 2.79 6.51
C PHE A 215 -10.90 2.60 6.69
N SER A 216 -10.08 3.22 5.84
CA SER A 216 -8.61 3.22 5.99
C SER A 216 -8.16 3.85 7.30
N TYR A 217 -8.74 5.01 7.65
CA TYR A 217 -8.52 5.67 8.94
C TYR A 217 -8.95 4.77 10.12
N TYR A 218 -10.10 4.09 10.04
CA TYR A 218 -10.52 3.12 11.04
C TYR A 218 -9.48 2.00 11.22
N LEU A 219 -9.00 1.40 10.11
CA LEU A 219 -8.03 0.32 10.13
C LEU A 219 -6.69 0.74 10.75
N TYR A 220 -6.18 1.93 10.42
CA TYR A 220 -4.98 2.47 11.06
C TYR A 220 -5.20 2.72 12.55
N LYS A 221 -6.24 3.47 12.92
CA LYS A 221 -6.45 3.93 14.30
C LYS A 221 -6.79 2.79 15.27
N ASN A 222 -7.55 1.78 14.83
CA ASN A 222 -8.07 0.72 15.70
C ASN A 222 -7.27 -0.60 15.59
N LEU A 223 -6.80 -0.94 14.39
CA LEU A 223 -6.12 -2.21 14.12
C LEU A 223 -4.60 -2.06 13.93
N GLY A 224 -4.06 -0.84 13.87
CA GLY A 224 -2.60 -0.61 13.87
C GLY A 224 -1.90 -1.10 12.61
N LEU A 225 -2.56 -1.03 11.45
CA LEU A 225 -1.93 -1.44 10.18
C LEU A 225 -0.69 -0.60 9.87
N LYS A 226 0.36 -1.23 9.34
CA LYS A 226 1.57 -0.53 8.89
C LYS A 226 1.34 0.19 7.57
N ARG A 227 0.52 -0.39 6.69
CA ARG A 227 0.19 0.13 5.35
C ARG A 227 -1.09 -0.46 4.78
N ILE A 228 -1.80 0.32 3.97
CA ILE A 228 -2.88 -0.08 3.09
C ILE A 228 -2.41 0.13 1.65
N TYR A 229 -2.73 -0.82 0.77
CA TYR A 229 -2.48 -0.70 -0.65
C TYR A 229 -3.79 -0.41 -1.41
N TYR A 230 -3.77 0.63 -2.23
CA TYR A 230 -4.83 0.94 -3.17
C TYR A 230 -4.38 0.39 -4.53
N SER A 231 -5.10 -0.60 -5.06
CA SER A 231 -4.86 -1.14 -6.39
C SER A 231 -6.02 -0.71 -7.28
N GLY A 232 -5.75 0.09 -8.31
CA GLY A 232 -6.72 0.37 -9.35
C GLY A 232 -7.27 -0.93 -9.94
N PHE A 233 -8.57 -0.96 -10.15
CA PHE A 233 -9.21 -2.00 -10.93
C PHE A 233 -8.65 -2.00 -12.35
N ILE A 234 -8.25 -3.18 -12.82
CA ILE A 234 -7.80 -3.44 -14.19
C ILE A 234 -8.74 -4.51 -14.75
N PRO A 235 -9.42 -4.26 -15.88
CA PRO A 235 -10.32 -5.24 -16.48
C PRO A 235 -9.56 -6.50 -16.89
N VAL A 236 -10.23 -7.64 -16.78
CA VAL A 236 -9.64 -8.94 -17.13
C VAL A 236 -10.57 -9.64 -18.11
N ILE A 237 -10.04 -9.98 -19.29
CA ILE A 237 -10.75 -10.71 -20.34
C ILE A 237 -11.29 -12.03 -19.80
N ASN A 238 -12.53 -12.37 -20.18
CA ASN A 238 -13.34 -13.48 -19.71
C ASN A 238 -13.68 -13.38 -18.21
N THR A 239 -14.02 -12.17 -17.74
CA THR A 239 -14.59 -11.94 -16.41
C THR A 239 -15.83 -11.05 -16.47
N PRO A 240 -16.81 -11.18 -15.54
CA PRO A 240 -18.03 -10.37 -15.56
C PRO A 240 -17.83 -8.86 -15.47
N LEU A 241 -16.63 -8.37 -15.12
CA LEU A 241 -16.29 -6.94 -15.10
C LEU A 241 -15.34 -6.53 -16.25
N GLU A 242 -15.15 -7.35 -17.29
CA GLU A 242 -14.21 -7.03 -18.39
C GLU A 242 -14.55 -5.75 -19.16
N ASN A 243 -15.84 -5.38 -19.19
CA ASN A 243 -16.35 -4.17 -19.85
C ASN A 243 -16.45 -2.95 -18.90
N LEU A 244 -16.15 -3.12 -17.61
CA LEU A 244 -16.04 -1.99 -16.69
C LEU A 244 -14.74 -1.22 -17.01
N PRO A 245 -14.71 0.12 -17.09
CA PRO A 245 -13.47 0.84 -17.35
C PRO A 245 -12.41 0.63 -16.26
N ALA A 246 -11.14 0.64 -16.65
CA ALA A 246 -10.03 0.63 -15.70
C ALA A 246 -10.07 1.85 -14.77
N CYS A 247 -9.56 1.70 -13.55
CA CYS A 247 -9.47 2.81 -12.60
C CYS A 247 -8.59 3.93 -13.15
N ASN A 248 -9.03 5.19 -13.01
CA ASN A 248 -8.22 6.33 -13.37
C ASN A 248 -6.97 6.38 -12.47
N ARG A 249 -5.78 6.33 -13.08
CA ARG A 249 -4.49 6.35 -12.35
C ARG A 249 -4.35 7.55 -11.41
N LYS A 250 -4.89 8.73 -11.74
CA LYS A 250 -4.88 9.88 -10.82
C LYS A 250 -5.63 9.57 -9.52
N ARG A 251 -6.72 8.81 -9.57
CA ARG A 251 -7.50 8.40 -8.38
C ARG A 251 -6.65 7.54 -7.43
N GLU A 252 -5.89 6.58 -7.95
CA GLU A 252 -4.95 5.79 -7.15
C GLU A 252 -3.90 6.69 -6.46
N VAL A 253 -3.30 7.62 -7.21
CA VAL A 253 -2.30 8.56 -6.68
C VAL A 253 -2.90 9.45 -5.57
N ARG A 254 -4.11 10.00 -5.79
CA ARG A 254 -4.80 10.81 -4.76
C ARG A 254 -5.14 10.01 -3.51
N LEU A 255 -5.54 8.74 -3.64
CA LEU A 255 -5.76 7.85 -2.49
C LEU A 255 -4.46 7.62 -1.70
N TYR A 256 -3.32 7.37 -2.37
CA TYR A 256 -2.03 7.26 -1.67
C TYR A 256 -1.60 8.58 -1.00
N GLN A 257 -1.88 9.73 -1.59
CA GLN A 257 -1.61 11.04 -0.97
C GLN A 257 -2.47 11.26 0.29
N ALA A 258 -3.79 11.02 0.21
CA ALA A 258 -4.69 11.13 1.35
C ALA A 258 -4.35 10.11 2.47
N ASP A 259 -3.94 8.90 2.10
CA ASP A 259 -3.44 7.87 3.02
C ASP A 259 -2.17 8.29 3.76
N ILE A 260 -1.22 8.91 3.05
CA ILE A 260 0.00 9.47 3.65
C ILE A 260 -0.35 10.57 4.65
N LEU A 261 -1.31 11.45 4.34
CA LEU A 261 -1.77 12.50 5.27
C LEU A 261 -2.29 11.91 6.59
N ILE A 262 -3.08 10.85 6.50
CA ILE A 262 -3.57 10.13 7.69
C ILE A 262 -2.44 9.45 8.46
N ARG A 263 -1.55 8.71 7.78
CA ARG A 263 -0.49 7.92 8.44
C ARG A 263 0.65 8.74 9.02
N LYS A 264 1.02 9.85 8.38
CA LYS A 264 2.27 10.59 8.67
C LYS A 264 2.07 12.05 9.06
N TYR A 265 0.91 12.64 8.77
CA TYR A 265 0.64 14.06 8.99
C TYR A 265 -0.50 14.31 10.00
N GLY A 266 -0.99 13.27 10.68
CA GLY A 266 -1.98 13.38 11.75
C GLY A 266 -3.41 13.73 11.30
N PHE A 267 -3.70 13.72 9.99
CA PHE A 267 -5.03 14.07 9.48
C PHE A 267 -6.09 13.05 9.90
N LYS A 268 -7.27 13.54 10.30
CA LYS A 268 -8.50 12.75 10.41
C LYS A 268 -9.10 12.54 9.02
N SER A 269 -9.84 11.44 8.82
CA SER A 269 -10.56 11.20 7.56
C SER A 269 -11.59 12.29 7.20
N SER A 270 -12.08 13.03 8.19
CA SER A 270 -12.98 14.19 8.05
C SER A 270 -12.28 15.48 7.62
N GLU A 271 -10.95 15.57 7.77
CA GLU A 271 -10.17 16.72 7.29
C GLU A 271 -9.78 16.59 5.82
N ILE A 272 -9.80 15.37 5.26
CA ILE A 272 -9.47 15.14 3.85
C ILE A 272 -10.53 15.82 2.95
N PRO A 273 -10.13 16.68 1.99
CA PRO A 273 -11.08 17.40 1.15
C PRO A 273 -11.60 16.51 0.02
N TYR A 274 -12.92 16.40 -0.08
CA TYR A 274 -13.63 15.73 -1.17
C TYR A 274 -14.39 16.73 -2.05
N ASP A 275 -14.84 16.27 -3.21
CA ASP A 275 -15.90 16.90 -4.01
C ASP A 275 -17.29 16.64 -3.41
N GLU A 276 -18.32 17.24 -4.01
CA GLU A 276 -19.74 17.05 -3.67
C GLU A 276 -20.20 15.58 -3.75
N ASN A 277 -19.59 14.81 -4.64
CA ASN A 277 -19.86 13.39 -4.81
C ASN A 277 -19.20 12.52 -3.74
N GLY A 278 -18.22 13.05 -2.98
CA GLY A 278 -17.46 12.33 -1.97
C GLY A 278 -16.20 11.63 -2.48
N ASN A 279 -15.68 12.06 -3.63
CA ASN A 279 -14.44 11.59 -4.24
C ASN A 279 -13.30 12.61 -4.07
N LEU A 280 -12.06 12.19 -4.28
CA LEU A 280 -10.90 13.07 -4.25
C LEU A 280 -10.78 13.85 -5.57
N VAL A 281 -10.47 15.14 -5.47
CA VAL A 281 -10.28 16.00 -6.65
C VAL A 281 -9.04 15.54 -7.42
N LEU A 282 -9.24 15.01 -8.63
CA LEU A 282 -8.15 14.38 -9.41
C LEU A 282 -7.04 15.37 -9.79
N GLU A 283 -7.40 16.63 -10.07
CA GLU A 283 -6.47 17.66 -10.53
C GLU A 283 -5.75 18.41 -9.40
N LYS A 284 -5.99 18.07 -8.13
CA LYS A 284 -5.37 18.79 -7.01
C LYS A 284 -4.86 17.88 -5.89
N ASP A 285 -3.67 18.19 -5.39
CA ASP A 285 -3.11 17.51 -4.23
C ASP A 285 -4.01 17.71 -2.99
N PRO A 286 -4.36 16.63 -2.25
CA PRO A 286 -5.26 16.74 -1.09
C PRO A 286 -4.75 17.67 0.02
N LYS A 287 -3.43 17.80 0.21
CA LYS A 287 -2.84 18.67 1.22
C LYS A 287 -2.94 20.14 0.82
N LEU A 288 -2.67 20.43 -0.46
CA LEU A 288 -2.84 21.76 -1.03
C LEU A 288 -4.31 22.20 -0.98
N LEU A 289 -5.24 21.34 -1.42
CA LEU A 289 -6.67 21.62 -1.39
C LEU A 289 -7.20 21.77 0.05
N TRP A 290 -6.66 21.03 1.02
CA TRP A 290 -6.98 21.24 2.43
C TRP A 290 -6.56 22.63 2.89
N ALA A 291 -5.32 23.03 2.58
CA ALA A 291 -4.78 24.30 3.05
C ALA A 291 -5.54 25.52 2.50
N GLU A 292 -5.92 25.48 1.23
CA GLU A 292 -6.76 26.53 0.61
C GLU A 292 -8.16 26.61 1.22
N LYS A 293 -8.75 25.47 1.62
CA LYS A 293 -10.04 25.42 2.32
C LYS A 293 -9.96 25.82 3.81
N ASN A 294 -8.76 26.02 4.36
CA ASN A 294 -8.54 26.40 5.75
C ASN A 294 -7.70 27.70 5.86
N PRO A 295 -8.16 28.82 5.28
CA PRO A 295 -7.37 30.06 5.23
C PRO A 295 -7.07 30.63 6.63
N SER A 296 -7.91 30.36 7.63
CA SER A 296 -7.68 30.77 9.03
C SER A 296 -6.50 30.07 9.71
N PHE A 297 -6.00 28.96 9.15
CA PHE A 297 -4.80 28.27 9.63
C PHE A 297 -3.51 28.90 9.09
N PHE A 298 -3.61 29.88 8.17
CA PHE A 298 -2.49 30.42 7.42
C PHE A 298 -2.51 31.97 7.35
N PRO A 299 -1.36 32.62 7.09
CA PRO A 299 -0.04 32.04 6.96
C PRO A 299 0.59 31.73 8.32
N LEU A 300 1.37 30.65 8.37
CA LEU A 300 2.16 30.29 9.56
C LEU A 300 3.50 31.04 9.54
N GLU A 301 3.87 31.67 10.65
CA GLU A 301 5.23 32.19 10.80
C GLU A 301 6.20 31.01 10.92
N ILE A 302 7.17 30.95 10.00
CA ILE A 302 8.39 30.17 10.20
C ILE A 302 9.11 30.72 11.45
N ASN A 303 10.20 30.16 11.96
CA ASN A 303 10.69 30.46 13.33
C ASN A 303 9.71 30.01 14.45
N LYS A 304 8.44 30.42 14.46
CA LYS A 304 7.45 30.16 15.52
C LYS A 304 6.65 28.87 15.39
N ALA A 305 6.13 28.55 14.19
CA ALA A 305 5.19 27.44 14.01
C ALA A 305 5.80 26.09 14.42
N ASP A 306 5.03 25.25 15.12
CA ASP A 306 5.49 23.99 15.67
C ASP A 306 5.64 22.88 14.61
N PHE A 307 5.99 21.67 15.03
CA PHE A 307 6.16 20.54 14.11
C PHE A 307 4.86 20.13 13.41
N GLU A 308 3.77 20.02 14.15
CA GLU A 308 2.47 19.57 13.65
C GLU A 308 1.85 20.63 12.72
N GLU A 309 2.07 21.91 13.01
CA GLU A 309 1.74 23.03 12.12
C GLU A 309 2.57 22.99 10.82
N LEU A 310 3.90 22.84 10.93
CA LEU A 310 4.78 22.83 9.76
C LEU A 310 4.51 21.66 8.83
N ILE A 311 4.23 20.47 9.36
CA ILE A 311 3.89 19.34 8.50
C ILE A 311 2.53 19.55 7.82
N ARG A 312 1.64 20.44 8.27
CA ARG A 312 0.41 20.79 7.53
C ARG A 312 0.64 21.72 6.33
N VAL A 313 1.78 22.43 6.25
CA VAL A 313 2.11 23.32 5.13
C VAL A 313 2.33 22.54 3.81
N PRO A 314 1.58 22.84 2.72
CA PRO A 314 1.82 22.23 1.41
C PRO A 314 3.25 22.50 0.90
N GLY A 315 3.91 21.49 0.36
CA GLY A 315 5.31 21.57 -0.08
C GLY A 315 6.38 21.33 1.00
N ILE A 316 6.02 21.30 2.29
CA ILE A 316 6.90 20.86 3.38
C ILE A 316 6.61 19.38 3.71
N GLY A 317 7.64 18.53 3.62
CA GLY A 317 7.59 17.14 4.05
C GLY A 317 7.98 16.95 5.52
N PHE A 318 7.66 15.79 6.10
CA PHE A 318 7.96 15.44 7.51
C PHE A 318 9.45 15.64 7.87
N ASN A 319 10.37 15.20 7.00
CA ASN A 319 11.81 15.38 7.21
C ASN A 319 12.25 16.85 7.09
N SER A 320 11.64 17.61 6.17
CA SER A 320 11.92 19.04 6.00
C SER A 320 11.44 19.86 7.20
N ALA A 321 10.27 19.53 7.77
CA ALA A 321 9.76 20.17 8.98
C ALA A 321 10.70 19.97 10.19
N LYS A 322 11.27 18.76 10.38
CA LYS A 322 12.29 18.51 11.42
C LYS A 322 13.51 19.41 11.25
N LYS A 323 14.08 19.45 10.03
CA LYS A 323 15.24 20.28 9.72
C LYS A 323 14.96 21.78 9.86
N ILE A 324 13.75 22.22 9.55
CA ILE A 324 13.31 23.60 9.80
C ILE A 324 13.36 23.91 11.30
N ILE A 325 12.91 23.01 12.19
CA ILE A 325 12.99 23.20 13.64
C ILE A 325 14.44 23.21 14.12
N GLU A 326 15.29 22.31 13.60
CA GLU A 326 16.72 22.26 13.92
C GLU A 326 17.42 23.59 13.59
N ILE A 327 17.26 24.10 12.35
CA ILE A 327 17.89 25.35 11.90
C ILE A 327 17.50 26.55 12.77
N ARG A 328 16.23 26.64 13.19
CA ARG A 328 15.72 27.76 14.00
C ARG A 328 16.33 27.87 15.39
N LYS A 329 16.90 26.78 15.92
CA LYS A 329 17.62 26.80 17.21
C LYS A 329 18.91 27.59 17.14
N GLU A 330 19.54 27.61 15.96
CA GLU A 330 20.82 28.28 15.71
C GLU A 330 20.62 29.66 15.07
N ASN A 331 19.70 29.77 14.09
CA ASN A 331 19.54 30.96 13.26
C ASN A 331 18.08 31.22 12.88
N LYS A 332 17.65 32.49 12.89
CA LYS A 332 16.36 32.88 12.33
C LYS A 332 16.33 32.68 10.81
N ILE A 333 15.26 32.09 10.32
CA ILE A 333 14.97 31.92 8.90
C ILE A 333 14.21 33.16 8.44
N ASN A 334 14.91 34.04 7.74
CA ASN A 334 14.43 35.33 7.25
C ASN A 334 14.02 35.30 5.77
N SER A 335 14.38 34.24 5.03
CA SER A 335 14.09 34.11 3.60
C SER A 335 14.03 32.65 3.12
N PRO A 336 13.32 32.36 2.00
CA PRO A 336 13.22 31.00 1.45
C PRO A 336 14.55 30.39 1.01
N SER A 337 15.53 31.21 0.60
CA SER A 337 16.84 30.74 0.11
C SER A 337 17.61 29.94 1.16
N GLN A 338 17.48 30.32 2.44
CA GLN A 338 18.10 29.64 3.59
C GLN A 338 17.62 28.18 3.75
N ILE A 339 16.45 27.81 3.22
CA ILE A 339 15.85 26.46 3.33
C ILE A 339 15.73 25.73 1.99
N LYS A 340 16.21 26.30 0.88
CA LYS A 340 16.13 25.68 -0.46
C LYS A 340 16.76 24.28 -0.54
N ARG A 341 17.81 24.02 0.24
CA ARG A 341 18.48 22.70 0.31
C ARG A 341 17.66 21.61 1.01
N LEU A 342 16.50 21.92 1.60
CA LEU A 342 15.68 20.99 2.37
C LEU A 342 14.66 20.19 1.55
N LYS A 343 14.74 20.23 0.20
CA LYS A 343 13.77 19.61 -0.73
C LYS A 343 12.33 20.06 -0.47
N ILE A 344 12.13 21.34 -0.17
CA ILE A 344 10.82 21.96 0.04
C ILE A 344 10.36 22.56 -1.29
N ARG A 345 9.12 22.29 -1.71
CA ARG A 345 8.52 22.97 -2.88
C ARG A 345 8.17 24.41 -2.51
N LEU A 346 9.18 25.30 -2.55
CA LEU A 346 9.09 26.67 -2.01
C LEU A 346 8.06 27.54 -2.73
N ASN A 347 7.87 27.36 -4.04
CA ASN A 347 6.83 28.00 -4.85
C ASN A 347 5.39 27.69 -4.37
N ILE A 348 5.21 26.57 -3.66
CA ILE A 348 3.95 26.21 -2.99
C ILE A 348 3.99 26.69 -1.54
N ALA A 349 5.02 26.31 -0.78
CA ALA A 349 5.08 26.55 0.67
C ALA A 349 5.03 28.05 1.05
N CYS A 350 5.65 28.94 0.25
CA CYS A 350 5.66 30.38 0.55
C CYS A 350 4.28 31.06 0.42
N ARG A 351 3.29 30.41 -0.21
CA ARG A 351 1.88 30.87 -0.21
C ARG A 351 1.28 30.86 1.20
N PHE A 352 1.78 29.97 2.04
CA PHE A 352 1.23 29.59 3.35
C PHE A 352 2.15 29.97 4.53
N LEU A 353 3.26 30.65 4.27
CA LEU A 353 4.28 30.98 5.27
C LEU A 353 4.58 32.48 5.35
N LEU A 354 4.93 32.92 6.55
CA LEU A 354 5.68 34.15 6.80
C LEU A 354 7.13 33.83 7.15
N PHE A 355 8.03 34.74 6.79
CA PHE A 355 9.45 34.70 7.12
C PHE A 355 9.79 35.94 7.95
N ASN A 356 9.90 35.79 9.27
CA ASN A 356 10.11 36.88 10.22
C ASN A 356 9.08 38.02 10.05
N GLY A 357 7.80 37.65 9.96
CA GLY A 357 6.65 38.53 9.76
C GLY A 357 6.40 38.96 8.31
N LYS A 358 7.28 38.63 7.36
CA LYS A 358 7.15 39.04 5.95
C LYS A 358 6.59 37.92 5.08
N LYS A 359 5.57 38.24 4.29
CA LYS A 359 5.09 37.36 3.21
C LYS A 359 6.01 37.52 1.99
N ILE A 360 6.36 36.40 1.35
CA ILE A 360 7.19 36.40 0.13
C ILE A 360 6.28 36.10 -1.06
N ASN A 361 6.48 36.81 -2.17
CA ASN A 361 5.72 36.52 -3.40
C ASN A 361 6.21 35.17 -3.99
N PRO A 362 5.34 34.15 -4.13
CA PRO A 362 5.71 32.88 -4.74
C PRO A 362 6.21 32.99 -6.18
N ASP A 363 5.75 33.99 -6.94
CA ASP A 363 6.10 34.17 -8.36
C ASP A 363 7.55 34.62 -8.57
N GLN A 364 8.22 35.07 -7.50
CA GLN A 364 9.66 35.36 -7.47
C GLN A 364 10.51 34.09 -7.24
N ILE A 365 9.88 32.93 -7.05
CA ILE A 365 10.54 31.65 -6.81
C ILE A 365 10.39 30.79 -8.08
N LEU A 366 11.51 30.53 -8.75
CA LEU A 366 11.55 29.64 -9.91
C LEU A 366 10.85 28.30 -9.59
N PRO A 367 9.95 27.80 -10.46
CA PRO A 367 9.25 26.54 -10.21
C PRO A 367 10.26 25.39 -10.19
N GLU A 368 10.18 24.55 -9.16
CA GLU A 368 10.86 23.26 -9.16
C GLU A 368 10.05 22.27 -10.03
N PRO A 369 10.69 21.39 -10.81
CA PRO A 369 10.00 20.48 -11.71
C PRO A 369 9.04 19.55 -10.94
N GLU A 370 7.87 19.30 -11.54
CA GLU A 370 6.85 18.42 -10.97
C GLU A 370 7.24 16.95 -11.07
N ASP A 371 8.07 16.50 -10.14
CA ASP A 371 8.36 15.08 -10.01
C ASP A 371 7.19 14.36 -9.30
N GLU A 372 6.21 13.90 -10.08
CA GLU A 372 5.11 13.06 -9.61
C GLU A 372 5.62 11.78 -8.92
N GLN A 373 6.82 11.30 -9.28
CA GLN A 373 7.39 10.08 -8.72
C GLN A 373 7.92 10.27 -7.29
N LEU A 374 8.37 11.47 -6.91
CA LEU A 374 8.90 11.72 -5.56
C LEU A 374 7.84 11.68 -4.45
N LEU A 375 6.56 11.96 -4.77
CA LEU A 375 5.47 11.97 -3.78
C LEU A 375 5.15 10.58 -3.19
N LEU A 376 5.71 9.51 -3.76
CA LEU A 376 5.60 8.14 -3.28
C LEU A 376 6.90 7.61 -2.62
N LEU A 377 7.96 8.43 -2.55
CA LEU A 377 9.28 8.05 -2.03
C LEU A 377 9.58 8.58 -0.62
N ASP A 378 8.71 9.42 -0.06
CA ASP A 378 8.71 9.78 1.37
C ASP A 378 8.19 8.60 2.23
N GLU A 379 8.90 7.46 2.22
CA GLU A 379 8.63 6.23 2.99
C GLU A 379 9.46 6.08 4.27
#